data_AF-A0A401TC60-F1
#
_entry.id   AF-A0A401TC60-F1
#
_cell.length_a   1.000
_cell.length_b   1.000
_cell.length_c   1.000
_cell.angle_alpha   90.00
_cell.angle_beta   90.00
_cell.angle_gamma   90.00
#
_symmetry.space_group_name_H-M   'P 1'
#
loop_
_entity.id
_entity.type
_entity.pdbx_description
1 polymer ?
#
loop_
_entity_poly.entity_id
_entity_poly.type
_entity_poly.pdbx_seq_one_letter_code
_entity_poly.pdbx_strand_id
1 'polypeptide(L)'
;SGSHYQLFGEGCPVTCYDLLAPRGCQSLYRETCQCDDGYALSGEECVPLSECGCASGGMYYRPGEVTYRGQSCQEQCTCQPDGSMECVPSSCREGEVCRRSGGVLACRPVGTASCQTTGHQHYRTFDGRSYSLTAGCASVLAKVATATAGLPHFTVMVGDARAGSGDLHGALSRSVTVEVGGHQVTMWPGVTSKVQ
;
A
#
# COMPACT_ATOMS: atom_id res chain seq x y z
N SER A 1 -24.42 -1.67 7.08
CA SER A 1 -25.39 -2.46 7.88
C SER A 1 -24.94 -2.41 9.33
N GLY A 2 -25.84 -2.59 10.30
CA GLY A 2 -25.49 -2.47 11.73
C GLY A 2 -25.31 -1.03 12.22
N SER A 3 -25.91 -0.07 11.53
CA SER A 3 -25.96 1.33 11.94
C SER A 3 -27.26 1.99 11.52
N HIS A 4 -27.69 2.99 12.30
CA HIS A 4 -28.87 3.79 12.02
C HIS A 4 -28.54 5.29 12.10
N TYR A 5 -29.27 6.08 11.32
CA TYR A 5 -29.18 7.53 11.35
C TYR A 5 -30.01 8.10 12.51
N GLN A 6 -29.48 9.11 13.21
CA GLN A 6 -30.16 9.80 14.28
C GLN A 6 -29.88 11.31 14.28
N LEU A 7 -30.93 12.12 14.39
CA LEU A 7 -30.84 13.60 14.39
C LEU A 7 -30.14 14.16 15.64
N PHE A 8 -30.31 13.47 16.78
CA PHE A 8 -29.74 13.83 18.08
C PHE A 8 -29.05 12.61 18.67
N GLY A 9 -27.98 12.17 18.02
CA GLY A 9 -27.18 11.04 18.47
C GLY A 9 -26.08 11.42 19.44
N GLU A 10 -25.55 10.43 20.17
CA GLU A 10 -24.41 10.68 21.04
C GLU A 10 -23.17 11.06 20.22
N GLY A 11 -22.46 12.10 20.67
CA GLY A 11 -21.21 12.53 20.04
C GLY A 11 -20.05 11.54 20.24
N CYS A 12 -20.22 10.56 21.12
CA CYS A 12 -19.17 9.69 21.65
C CYS A 12 -19.53 8.21 21.39
N PRO A 13 -19.44 7.72 20.14
CA PRO A 13 -19.81 6.35 19.83
C PRO A 13 -18.87 5.35 20.50
N VAL A 14 -19.41 4.17 20.80
CA VAL A 14 -18.63 3.00 21.23
C VAL A 14 -17.72 2.56 20.07
N THR A 15 -16.45 2.30 20.37
CA THR A 15 -15.46 1.84 19.37
C THR A 15 -14.89 0.49 19.78
N CYS A 16 -14.42 -0.30 18.82
CA CYS A 16 -13.74 -1.57 19.13
C CYS A 16 -12.44 -1.38 19.95
N TYR A 17 -11.90 -0.16 20.01
CA TYR A 17 -10.79 0.17 20.91
C TYR A 17 -11.25 0.42 22.35
N ASP A 18 -12.34 1.17 22.52
CA ASP A 18 -12.88 1.56 23.81
C ASP A 18 -14.39 1.29 23.84
N LEU A 19 -14.74 0.17 24.49
CA LEU A 19 -16.12 -0.28 24.65
C LEU A 19 -16.88 0.50 25.71
N LEU A 20 -16.18 1.29 26.52
CA LEU A 20 -16.76 2.23 27.47
C LEU A 20 -16.57 3.60 26.86
N ALA A 21 -17.62 4.22 26.31
CA ALA A 21 -17.57 5.52 25.63
C ALA A 21 -16.49 6.46 26.21
N PRO A 22 -15.63 7.10 25.37
CA PRO A 22 -14.34 7.63 25.79
C PRO A 22 -14.42 8.44 27.08
N ARG A 23 -13.66 8.05 28.11
CA ARG A 23 -13.65 8.76 29.40
C ARG A 23 -13.26 10.22 29.17
N GLY A 24 -14.14 11.15 29.56
CA GLY A 24 -13.94 12.60 29.37
C GLY A 24 -14.58 13.17 28.11
N CYS A 25 -15.33 12.37 27.34
CA CYS A 25 -16.12 12.89 26.23
C CYS A 25 -17.32 13.69 26.77
N GLN A 26 -17.28 15.01 26.59
CA GLN A 26 -18.45 15.86 26.84
C GLN A 26 -19.41 15.68 25.66
N SER A 27 -20.39 14.80 25.82
CA SER A 27 -21.35 14.50 24.76
C SER A 27 -22.16 15.74 24.41
N LEU A 28 -21.99 16.21 23.18
CA LEU A 28 -22.89 17.15 22.54
C LEU A 28 -23.73 16.33 21.56
N TYR A 29 -25.04 16.28 21.79
CA TYR A 29 -25.95 15.63 20.85
C TYR A 29 -25.82 16.29 19.48
N ARG A 30 -25.58 15.47 18.46
CA ARG A 30 -25.43 15.93 17.07
C ARG A 30 -26.10 14.95 16.13
N GLU A 31 -26.41 15.44 14.94
CA GLU A 31 -26.83 14.59 13.84
C GLU A 31 -25.67 13.63 13.47
N THR A 32 -25.91 12.32 13.57
CA THR A 32 -24.89 11.30 13.31
C THR A 32 -25.50 9.96 12.91
N CYS A 33 -24.70 9.11 12.24
CA CYS A 33 -24.98 7.69 12.17
C CYS A 33 -24.36 7.00 13.40
N GLN A 34 -25.14 6.15 14.08
CA GLN A 34 -24.69 5.38 15.24
C GLN A 34 -24.74 3.90 14.93
N CYS A 35 -23.78 3.16 15.48
CA CYS A 35 -23.82 1.71 15.43
C CYS A 35 -25.02 1.21 16.24
N ASP A 36 -25.67 0.15 15.74
CA ASP A 36 -26.79 -0.49 16.42
C ASP A 36 -26.31 -1.22 17.69
N ASP A 37 -27.24 -1.54 18.60
CA ASP A 37 -26.90 -2.30 19.80
C ASP A 37 -26.22 -3.64 19.45
N GLY A 38 -25.10 -3.93 20.10
CA GLY A 38 -24.27 -5.10 19.79
C GLY A 38 -23.24 -4.87 18.67
N TYR A 39 -23.17 -3.67 18.11
CA TYR A 39 -22.15 -3.24 17.15
C TYR A 39 -21.23 -2.17 17.76
N ALA A 40 -19.99 -2.12 17.27
CA ALA A 40 -19.03 -1.09 17.64
C ALA A 40 -18.30 -0.57 16.40
N LEU A 41 -17.81 0.66 16.50
CA LEU A 41 -17.08 1.29 15.40
C LEU A 41 -15.65 0.72 15.30
N SER A 42 -15.34 0.09 14.17
CA SER A 42 -14.01 -0.37 13.75
C SER A 42 -13.53 0.48 12.58
N GLY A 43 -12.82 1.58 12.88
CA GLY A 43 -12.48 2.59 11.88
C GLY A 43 -13.70 3.43 11.50
N GLU A 44 -14.24 3.21 10.30
CA GLU A 44 -15.44 3.92 9.79
C GLU A 44 -16.65 2.99 9.67
N GLU A 45 -16.50 1.71 10.01
CA GLU A 45 -17.54 0.69 9.85
C GLU A 45 -18.04 0.20 11.21
N CYS A 46 -19.35 -0.01 11.31
CA CYS A 46 -19.95 -0.69 12.46
C CYS A 46 -19.89 -2.19 12.25
N VAL A 47 -19.15 -2.89 13.11
CA VAL A 47 -19.01 -4.35 13.08
C VAL A 47 -19.62 -4.95 14.34
N PRO A 48 -20.11 -6.20 14.30
CA PRO A 48 -20.52 -6.92 15.51
C PRO A 48 -19.39 -6.91 16.54
N LEU A 49 -19.72 -6.81 17.83
CA LEU A 49 -18.70 -6.82 18.89
C LEU A 49 -17.78 -8.06 18.83
N SER A 50 -18.30 -9.20 18.35
CA SER A 50 -17.53 -10.43 18.15
C SER A 50 -16.52 -10.37 16.99
N GLU A 51 -16.62 -9.37 16.12
CA GLU A 51 -15.72 -9.13 14.98
C GLU A 51 -14.78 -7.95 15.22
N CYS A 52 -14.78 -7.38 16.43
CA CYS A 52 -13.74 -6.43 16.83
C CYS A 52 -12.37 -7.10 16.81
N GLY A 53 -11.36 -6.34 16.39
CA GLY A 53 -9.97 -6.80 16.36
C GLY A 53 -9.28 -6.71 17.72
N CYS A 54 -8.01 -6.34 17.69
CA CYS A 54 -7.10 -6.50 18.82
C CYS A 54 -6.76 -5.14 19.44
N ALA A 55 -6.92 -5.00 20.75
CA ALA A 55 -6.41 -3.87 21.51
C ALA A 55 -5.07 -4.23 22.15
N SER A 56 -3.97 -3.63 21.68
CA SER A 56 -2.62 -3.96 22.16
C SER A 56 -1.70 -2.75 22.21
N GLY A 57 -1.01 -2.57 23.35
CA GLY A 57 -0.03 -1.47 23.52
C GLY A 57 -0.64 -0.07 23.41
N GLY A 58 -1.93 0.08 23.75
CA GLY A 58 -2.66 1.34 23.63
C GLY A 58 -3.10 1.68 22.20
N MET A 59 -3.12 0.70 21.30
CA MET A 59 -3.58 0.86 19.92
C MET A 59 -4.56 -0.25 19.53
N TYR A 60 -5.50 0.06 18.65
CA TYR A 60 -6.42 -0.90 18.04
C TYR A 60 -5.90 -1.35 16.67
N TYR A 61 -6.03 -2.64 16.39
CA TYR A 61 -5.68 -3.26 15.12
C TYR A 61 -6.88 -4.03 14.59
N ARG A 62 -7.21 -3.87 13.31
CA ARG A 62 -8.28 -4.67 12.68
C ARG A 62 -7.83 -6.13 12.50
N PRO A 63 -8.76 -7.09 12.43
CA PRO A 63 -8.43 -8.46 12.06
C PRO A 63 -7.60 -8.50 10.76
N GLY A 64 -6.47 -9.21 10.78
CA GLY A 64 -5.52 -9.32 9.68
C GLY A 64 -4.47 -8.20 9.59
N GLU A 65 -4.59 -7.12 10.38
CA GLU A 65 -3.54 -6.09 10.41
C GLU A 65 -2.25 -6.60 11.04
N VAL A 66 -1.13 -6.16 10.48
CA VAL A 66 0.23 -6.52 10.90
C VAL A 66 0.92 -5.34 11.56
N THR A 67 1.59 -5.60 12.68
CA THR A 67 2.41 -4.64 13.41
C THR A 67 3.72 -5.28 13.83
N TYR A 68 4.69 -4.46 14.24
CA TYR A 68 5.98 -4.93 14.73
C TYR A 68 6.20 -4.54 16.19
N ARG A 69 6.86 -5.43 16.95
CA ARG A 69 7.30 -5.19 18.33
C ARG A 69 8.82 -5.25 18.45
N GLY A 70 9.32 -4.65 19.54
CA GLY A 70 10.75 -4.47 19.78
C GLY A 70 11.34 -3.26 19.05
N GLN A 71 12.44 -2.71 19.58
CA GLN A 71 13.08 -1.50 19.04
C GLN A 71 13.61 -1.68 17.60
N SER A 72 13.83 -2.93 17.20
CA SER A 72 14.38 -3.31 15.89
C SER A 72 13.44 -4.24 15.11
N CYS A 73 12.12 -4.20 15.35
CA CYS A 73 11.14 -5.02 14.66
C CYS A 73 11.44 -6.53 14.79
N GLN A 74 11.78 -6.96 16.01
CA GLN A 74 12.22 -8.31 16.35
C GLN A 74 11.08 -9.32 16.34
N GLU A 75 9.84 -8.84 16.40
CA GLU A 75 8.64 -9.65 16.31
C GLU A 75 7.65 -8.99 15.36
N GLN A 76 7.05 -9.79 14.48
CA GLN A 76 5.94 -9.41 13.63
C GLN A 76 4.68 -10.03 14.22
N CYS A 77 3.71 -9.18 14.53
CA CYS A 77 2.45 -9.60 15.12
C CYS A 77 1.29 -9.36 14.17
N THR A 78 0.39 -10.33 14.07
CA THR A 78 -0.85 -10.23 13.29
C THR A 78 -2.03 -10.30 14.23
N CYS A 79 -3.01 -9.40 14.03
CA CYS A 79 -4.26 -9.46 14.77
C CYS A 79 -5.15 -10.58 14.23
N GLN A 80 -5.49 -11.53 15.07
CA GLN A 80 -6.36 -12.65 14.70
C GLN A 80 -7.85 -12.28 14.87
N PRO A 81 -8.76 -12.95 14.15
CA PRO A 81 -10.21 -12.68 14.25
C PRO A 81 -10.81 -12.91 15.63
N ASP A 82 -10.15 -13.68 16.50
CA ASP A 82 -10.58 -13.92 17.89
C ASP A 82 -10.13 -12.82 18.87
N GLY A 83 -9.55 -11.72 18.35
CA GLY A 83 -9.03 -10.61 19.14
C GLY A 83 -7.65 -10.87 19.75
N SER A 84 -7.05 -12.03 19.49
CA SER A 84 -5.70 -12.36 19.97
C SER A 84 -4.61 -11.80 19.03
N MET A 85 -3.47 -11.42 19.61
CA MET A 85 -2.29 -11.01 18.84
C MET A 85 -1.31 -12.17 18.75
N GLU A 86 -1.10 -12.68 17.54
CA GLU A 86 -0.11 -13.74 17.29
C GLU A 86 1.20 -13.12 16.79
N CYS A 87 2.29 -13.33 17.52
CA CYS A 87 3.59 -12.76 17.22
C CYS A 87 4.60 -13.86 16.87
N VAL A 88 5.37 -13.64 15.81
CA VAL A 88 6.48 -14.50 15.41
C VAL A 88 7.78 -13.71 15.34
N PRO A 89 8.94 -14.32 15.64
CA PRO A 89 10.24 -13.66 15.45
C PRO A 89 10.40 -13.14 14.02
N SER A 90 10.88 -11.89 13.89
CA SER A 90 11.05 -11.22 12.61
C SER A 90 12.29 -10.32 12.59
N SER A 91 12.71 -9.95 11.39
CA SER A 91 13.64 -8.87 11.14
C SER A 91 13.23 -8.15 9.86
N CYS A 92 13.54 -6.86 9.76
CA CYS A 92 13.33 -6.13 8.51
C CYS A 92 14.21 -6.71 7.40
N ARG A 93 13.69 -6.65 6.18
CA ARG A 93 14.38 -7.20 5.01
C ARG A 93 15.60 -6.36 4.67
N GLU A 94 16.47 -6.91 3.85
CA GLU A 94 17.57 -6.14 3.28
C GLU A 94 17.02 -4.92 2.53
N GLY A 95 17.61 -3.75 2.77
CA GLY A 95 17.12 -2.48 2.21
C GLY A 95 15.94 -1.86 2.98
N GLU A 96 15.50 -2.46 4.08
CA GLU A 96 14.51 -1.89 5.00
C GLU A 96 15.12 -1.54 6.37
N VAL A 97 14.53 -0.56 7.04
CA VAL A 97 14.84 -0.18 8.42
C VAL A 97 13.56 -0.15 9.23
N CYS A 98 13.65 -0.62 10.48
CA CYS A 98 12.56 -0.52 11.44
C CYS A 98 12.40 0.95 11.85
N ARG A 99 11.27 1.58 11.50
CA ARG A 99 11.00 2.98 11.83
C ARG A 99 9.56 3.14 12.30
N ARG A 100 9.35 3.99 13.30
CA ARG A 100 8.00 4.36 13.77
C ARG A 100 7.38 5.39 12.81
N SER A 101 6.16 5.14 12.37
CA SER A 101 5.37 6.06 11.55
C SER A 101 3.91 5.97 11.97
N GLY A 102 3.26 7.12 12.25
CA GLY A 102 1.87 7.13 12.73
C GLY A 102 1.66 6.39 14.06
N GLY A 103 2.67 6.35 14.93
CA GLY A 103 2.61 5.65 16.22
C GLY A 103 2.94 4.16 16.17
N VAL A 104 3.00 3.54 14.99
CA VAL A 104 3.25 2.09 14.84
C VAL A 104 4.65 1.82 14.26
N LEU A 105 5.30 0.74 14.70
CA LEU A 105 6.57 0.28 14.13
C LEU A 105 6.33 -0.51 12.86
N ALA A 106 7.09 -0.20 11.81
CA ALA A 106 7.05 -0.93 10.55
C ALA A 106 8.43 -1.00 9.91
N CYS A 107 8.68 -2.08 9.18
CA CYS A 107 9.80 -2.14 8.25
C CYS A 107 9.50 -1.24 7.03
N ARG A 108 10.42 -0.32 6.74
CA ARG A 108 10.27 0.66 5.66
C ARG A 108 11.53 0.70 4.82
N PRO A 109 11.43 0.91 3.50
CA PRO A 109 12.60 1.01 2.64
C PRO A 109 13.50 2.17 3.12
N VAL A 110 14.81 1.91 3.18
CA VAL A 110 15.84 2.90 3.57
C VAL A 110 15.84 4.09 2.60
N GLY A 111 15.48 3.84 1.34
CA GLY A 111 15.30 4.87 0.33
C GLY A 111 14.70 4.31 -0.95
N THR A 112 14.45 5.20 -1.90
CA THR A 112 13.99 4.87 -3.24
C THR A 112 15.08 5.22 -4.24
N ALA A 113 15.34 4.33 -5.19
CA ALA A 113 16.18 4.60 -6.34
C ALA A 113 15.33 4.71 -7.61
N SER A 114 15.79 5.48 -8.59
CA SER A 114 15.06 5.67 -9.85
C SER A 114 15.95 5.31 -11.03
N CYS A 115 15.42 4.49 -11.93
CA CYS A 115 15.96 4.27 -13.26
C CYS A 115 15.17 5.13 -14.25
N GLN A 116 15.88 5.81 -15.16
CA GLN A 116 15.28 6.74 -16.11
C GLN A 116 15.75 6.44 -17.51
N THR A 117 14.89 6.66 -18.49
CA THR A 117 15.27 6.70 -19.91
C THR A 117 14.76 8.00 -20.52
N THR A 118 15.63 8.67 -21.27
CA THR A 118 15.32 9.94 -21.94
C THR A 118 15.59 9.78 -23.43
N GLY A 119 14.55 9.93 -24.23
CA GLY A 119 14.61 9.68 -25.67
C GLY A 119 14.93 8.22 -26.01
N HIS A 120 15.77 8.00 -27.02
CA HIS A 120 16.02 6.66 -27.58
C HIS A 120 17.27 5.96 -27.05
N GLN A 121 18.18 6.69 -26.45
CA GLN A 121 19.51 6.15 -26.19
C GLN A 121 20.03 6.46 -24.79
N HIS A 122 19.47 7.43 -24.08
CA HIS A 122 20.00 7.82 -22.78
C HIS A 122 19.29 7.06 -21.67
N TYR A 123 20.09 6.40 -20.84
CA TYR A 123 19.63 5.65 -19.69
C TYR A 123 20.39 6.12 -18.46
N ARG A 124 19.68 6.26 -17.34
CA ARG A 124 20.25 6.49 -16.03
C ARG A 124 19.86 5.33 -15.12
N THR A 125 20.85 4.62 -14.61
CA THR A 125 20.67 3.45 -13.75
C THR A 125 20.29 3.85 -12.32
N PHE A 126 19.84 2.88 -11.53
CA PHE A 126 19.43 3.08 -10.13
C PHE A 126 20.55 3.62 -9.23
N ASP A 127 21.82 3.29 -9.52
CA ASP A 127 23.01 3.82 -8.84
C ASP A 127 23.47 5.18 -9.40
N GLY A 128 22.68 5.78 -10.29
CA GLY A 128 22.89 7.13 -10.80
C GLY A 128 23.84 7.26 -12.00
N ARG A 129 24.40 6.16 -12.50
CA ARG A 129 25.27 6.17 -13.69
C ARG A 129 24.47 6.41 -14.96
N SER A 130 25.09 7.09 -15.93
CA SER A 130 24.45 7.42 -17.20
C SER A 130 25.14 6.72 -18.36
N TYR A 131 24.36 6.17 -19.28
CA TYR A 131 24.83 5.45 -20.46
C TYR A 131 24.06 5.89 -21.71
N SER A 132 24.74 5.87 -22.85
CA SER A 132 24.14 6.03 -24.17
C SER A 132 24.19 4.70 -24.90
N LEU A 133 23.03 4.06 -25.06
CA LEU A 133 22.88 2.73 -25.66
C LEU A 133 21.87 2.80 -26.81
N THR A 134 22.27 2.43 -28.00
CA THR A 134 21.36 2.32 -29.14
C THR A 134 20.80 0.90 -29.17
N ALA A 135 19.58 0.71 -28.64
CA ALA A 135 18.88 -0.56 -28.71
C ALA A 135 17.96 -0.59 -29.95
N GLY A 136 18.15 -1.56 -30.84
CA GLY A 136 17.31 -1.78 -32.03
C GLY A 136 16.06 -2.62 -31.79
N CYS A 137 15.80 -3.03 -30.54
CA CYS A 137 14.70 -3.89 -30.13
C CYS A 137 14.15 -3.46 -28.75
N ALA A 138 12.98 -4.00 -28.38
CA ALA A 138 12.47 -3.91 -27.02
C ALA A 138 13.51 -4.40 -26.00
N SER A 139 13.72 -3.60 -24.95
CA SER A 139 14.76 -3.79 -23.95
C SER A 139 14.16 -3.78 -22.54
N VAL A 140 14.62 -4.69 -21.69
CA VAL A 140 14.24 -4.72 -20.28
C VAL A 140 14.97 -3.59 -19.54
N LEU A 141 14.21 -2.65 -18.97
CA LEU A 141 14.74 -1.57 -18.14
C LEU A 141 14.99 -2.02 -16.70
N ALA A 142 14.06 -2.79 -16.15
CA ALA A 142 14.14 -3.30 -14.80
C ALA A 142 13.41 -4.64 -14.71
N LYS A 143 13.99 -5.60 -14.01
CA LYS A 143 13.32 -6.85 -13.63
C LYS A 143 13.85 -7.32 -12.29
N VAL A 144 13.03 -8.06 -11.57
CA VAL A 144 13.47 -8.76 -10.36
C VAL A 144 14.47 -9.85 -10.77
N ALA A 145 15.72 -9.74 -10.30
CA ALA A 145 16.78 -10.71 -10.61
C ALA A 145 16.63 -12.02 -9.82
N THR A 146 16.22 -11.91 -8.56
CA THR A 146 16.03 -13.04 -7.64
C THR A 146 14.66 -12.95 -6.98
N ALA A 147 13.90 -14.03 -7.06
CA ALA A 147 12.61 -14.15 -6.39
C ALA A 147 12.80 -13.93 -4.89
N THR A 148 12.11 -12.93 -4.34
CA THR A 148 12.15 -12.62 -2.91
C THR A 148 10.78 -12.95 -2.33
N ALA A 149 10.73 -13.79 -1.30
CA ALA A 149 9.48 -14.25 -0.71
C ALA A 149 8.57 -13.06 -0.31
N GLY A 150 7.31 -13.06 -0.76
CA GLY A 150 6.33 -12.02 -0.43
C GLY A 150 6.47 -10.71 -1.23
N LEU A 151 7.33 -10.64 -2.25
CA LEU A 151 7.32 -9.54 -3.23
C LEU A 151 6.87 -10.06 -4.60
N PRO A 152 5.98 -9.33 -5.31
CA PRO A 152 5.55 -9.74 -6.63
C PRO A 152 6.72 -9.63 -7.62
N HIS A 153 6.80 -10.59 -8.54
CA HIS A 153 7.66 -10.47 -9.70
C HIS A 153 7.17 -9.33 -10.60
N PHE A 154 8.10 -8.52 -11.08
CA PHE A 154 7.80 -7.51 -12.08
C PHE A 154 8.89 -7.40 -13.15
N THR A 155 8.47 -6.99 -14.34
CA THR A 155 9.34 -6.65 -15.47
C THR A 155 8.85 -5.34 -16.09
N VAL A 156 9.77 -4.41 -16.32
CA VAL A 156 9.55 -3.16 -17.04
C VAL A 156 10.36 -3.20 -18.33
N MET A 157 9.66 -3.05 -19.45
CA MET A 157 10.25 -3.06 -20.79
C MET A 157 9.99 -1.74 -21.49
N VAL A 158 10.98 -1.28 -22.26
CA VAL A 158 10.81 -0.19 -23.22
C VAL A 158 10.95 -0.75 -24.62
N GLY A 159 10.01 -0.42 -25.50
CA GLY A 159 10.02 -0.86 -26.89
C GLY A 159 9.49 0.22 -27.81
N ASP A 160 9.82 0.12 -29.09
CA ASP A 160 9.34 1.07 -30.08
C ASP A 160 7.83 0.90 -30.29
N ALA A 161 7.10 2.01 -30.24
CA ALA A 161 5.72 2.03 -30.65
C ALA A 161 5.69 1.85 -32.17
N ARG A 162 5.07 0.77 -32.66
CA ARG A 162 4.92 0.61 -34.11
C ARG A 162 4.15 1.81 -34.65
N ALA A 163 4.79 2.54 -35.56
CA ALA A 163 4.16 3.60 -36.33
C ALA A 163 2.97 3.03 -37.10
N GLY A 164 1.79 3.63 -36.92
CA GLY A 164 0.77 3.58 -37.97
C GLY A 164 1.37 4.17 -39.23
N SER A 165 1.13 3.56 -40.38
CA SER A 165 1.67 4.00 -41.67
C SER A 165 1.21 5.44 -41.97
N GLY A 166 2.05 6.44 -41.71
CA GLY A 166 1.71 7.84 -41.96
C GLY A 166 2.72 8.87 -41.47
N ASP A 167 3.42 8.63 -40.36
CA ASP A 167 4.33 9.64 -39.80
C ASP A 167 5.73 9.57 -40.41
N LEU A 168 5.95 10.38 -41.44
CA LEU A 168 7.22 10.58 -42.14
C LEU A 168 8.23 11.48 -41.38
N HIS A 169 8.03 11.76 -40.09
CA HIS A 169 8.92 12.62 -39.31
C HIS A 169 9.48 11.91 -38.07
N GLY A 170 10.40 10.96 -38.28
CA GLY A 170 11.63 10.71 -37.49
C GLY A 170 11.60 10.62 -35.95
N ALA A 171 10.46 10.78 -35.30
CA ALA A 171 10.29 10.67 -33.85
C ALA A 171 9.84 9.24 -33.58
N LEU A 172 10.81 8.35 -33.40
CA LEU A 172 10.55 7.08 -32.75
C LEU A 172 9.81 7.41 -31.45
N SER A 173 8.62 6.86 -31.24
CA SER A 173 7.89 7.03 -29.98
C SER A 173 8.01 5.72 -29.22
N ARG A 174 8.29 5.77 -27.92
CA ARG A 174 8.55 4.57 -27.10
C ARG A 174 7.36 4.24 -26.23
N SER A 175 6.93 2.98 -26.30
CA SER A 175 5.99 2.41 -25.34
C SER A 175 6.72 1.87 -24.12
N VAL A 176 6.09 1.94 -22.96
CA VAL A 176 6.57 1.32 -21.72
C VAL A 176 5.58 0.24 -21.31
N THR A 177 6.06 -0.99 -21.19
CA THR A 177 5.25 -2.14 -20.76
C THR A 177 5.67 -2.55 -19.37
N VAL A 178 4.70 -2.62 -18.46
CA VAL A 178 4.87 -3.06 -17.08
C VAL A 178 4.10 -4.36 -16.90
N GLU A 179 4.80 -5.40 -16.46
CA GLU A 179 4.21 -6.69 -16.12
C GLU A 179 4.37 -6.94 -14.62
N VAL A 180 3.26 -7.22 -13.92
CA VAL A 180 3.23 -7.49 -12.48
C VAL A 180 2.22 -8.61 -12.21
N GLY A 181 2.66 -9.70 -11.58
CA GLY A 181 1.76 -10.77 -11.12
C GLY A 181 0.86 -11.38 -12.22
N GLY A 182 1.33 -11.43 -13.47
CA GLY A 182 0.57 -11.93 -14.62
C GLY A 182 -0.32 -10.89 -15.31
N HIS A 183 -0.43 -9.67 -14.78
CA HIS A 183 -1.08 -8.54 -15.44
C HIS A 183 -0.08 -7.73 -16.25
N GLN A 184 -0.49 -7.24 -17.42
CA GLN A 184 0.34 -6.43 -18.31
C GLN A 184 -0.34 -5.10 -18.64
N VAL A 185 0.39 -4.01 -18.47
CA VAL A 185 -0.04 -2.65 -18.83
C VAL A 185 0.97 -2.05 -19.77
N THR A 186 0.52 -1.60 -20.94
CA THR A 186 1.36 -0.88 -21.91
C THR A 186 0.93 0.57 -22.00
N MET A 187 1.87 1.46 -21.69
CA MET A 187 1.72 2.90 -21.76
C MET A 187 2.30 3.41 -23.08
N TRP A 188 1.52 4.21 -23.79
CA TRP A 188 1.88 4.81 -25.07
C TRP A 188 2.02 6.32 -24.92
N PRO A 189 2.95 6.96 -25.64
CA PRO A 189 3.10 8.42 -25.60
C PRO A 189 1.78 9.12 -25.95
N GLY A 190 1.36 10.08 -25.12
CA GLY A 190 0.16 10.87 -25.35
C GLY A 190 -1.18 10.16 -25.10
N VAL A 191 -1.19 8.87 -24.73
CA VAL A 191 -2.42 8.14 -24.40
C VAL A 191 -2.62 8.13 -22.88
N THR A 192 -3.70 8.75 -22.41
CA THR A 192 -4.12 8.70 -21.00
C THR A 192 -5.24 7.68 -20.85
N SER A 193 -4.96 6.53 -20.24
CA SER A 193 -5.98 5.51 -19.93
C SER A 193 -6.32 5.58 -18.44
N LYS A 194 -7.62 5.62 -18.11
CA LYS A 194 -8.07 5.41 -16.72
C LYS A 194 -8.11 3.90 -16.46
N VAL A 195 -7.39 3.44 -15.45
CA VAL A 195 -7.59 2.08 -14.91
C VAL A 195 -8.96 2.10 -14.23
N GLN A 196 -9.85 1.22 -14.67
CA GLN A 196 -11.23 1.12 -14.18
C GLN A 196 -11.32 0.15 -13.00
#